data_AF-A0A7W7W9I3-F1
#
_entry.id   AF-A0A7W7W9I3-F1
#
_cell.length_a   1.000
_cell.length_b   1.000
_cell.length_c   1.000
_cell.angle_alpha   90.00
_cell.angle_beta   90.00
_cell.angle_gamma   90.00
#
_symmetry.space_group_name_H-M   'P 1'
#
loop_
_entity.id
_entity.type
_entity.pdbx_description
1 polymer ?
#
loop_
_entity_poly.entity_id
_entity_poly.type
_entity_poly.pdbx_seq_one_letter_code
_entity_poly.pdbx_strand_id
1 'polypeptide(L)'
;MTDLLPHPAVFQPARGSFPLSPGASVSGPAELVDGVRPALAVLDLRPAETGAVVVERDVSLGAEAYTLEMTAEGVRITAGDRAGAFYAGQTLRQLLPDGAFRTVGKAGWTVPCGRVEDAPRFSWRGVHLDVARHFMPKREVLRMVDIMAVHKLNRLHLHLVDDQGWRVESRVAPRLHQVASHRPRTITSRRREDPVYDDVPHGGYYTLDDLAEIAAYARARAVTIVPEIDVPGHASAILAAYPSLDARATGGREPEPFGVLDRWGISPAILSPLPPTVDFLTAVIDEMLGALGETPYVHIGGDECVLDDWAAAPEIVAFQEELGLASLSDLHAWFLRRLADVLAERGSRAVVWDEAFVSGMLRPDTIVMPWRGMGVALRAAEAGYDVVQTPVSPLYFDYAEAASEDEPLAIGETTTVADVAAFDPAPESWTAGQRERVLGAQFQLWSEYLPDGRAVDYRAWPRGCALAEVAWSGSAGPGFDSRLEGHLGRLDAMGVEYRPAAGPRPWQRGGSGRRAHRPGAVSVEATMKRLEELTHLADSTRPSM
;
A
#
# COMPACT_ATOMS: atom_id res chain seq x y z
N MET A 1 29.04 7.90 -10.96
CA MET A 1 28.12 7.75 -9.81
C MET A 1 27.20 6.59 -10.15
N THR A 2 26.96 5.67 -9.22
CA THR A 2 25.97 4.62 -9.42
C THR A 2 24.59 5.18 -9.07
N ASP A 3 23.64 5.02 -9.98
CA ASP A 3 22.25 5.46 -9.90
C ASP A 3 21.38 4.45 -9.13
N LEU A 4 21.88 3.98 -7.98
CA LEU A 4 21.16 3.04 -7.11
C LEU A 4 20.01 3.74 -6.38
N LEU A 5 18.85 3.10 -6.38
CA LEU A 5 17.65 3.53 -5.66
C LEU A 5 16.94 2.30 -5.04
N PRO A 6 16.91 2.16 -3.71
CA PRO A 6 17.48 3.07 -2.72
C PRO A 6 19.01 3.15 -2.67
N HIS A 7 19.58 4.26 -2.16
CA HIS A 7 21.01 4.39 -1.88
C HIS A 7 21.41 3.46 -0.74
N PRO A 8 22.47 2.64 -0.92
CA PRO A 8 22.95 1.80 0.15
C PRO A 8 23.63 2.61 1.26
N ALA A 9 23.63 2.08 2.48
CA ALA A 9 24.33 2.72 3.60
C ALA A 9 25.83 2.91 3.33
N VAL A 10 26.49 1.93 2.71
CA VAL A 10 27.89 2.00 2.29
C VAL A 10 28.03 1.55 0.84
N PHE A 11 28.70 2.37 0.02
CA PHE A 11 29.15 1.99 -1.33
C PHE A 11 30.62 2.35 -1.53
N GLN A 12 31.46 1.34 -1.69
CA GLN A 12 32.91 1.48 -1.87
C GLN A 12 33.31 0.93 -3.25
N PRO A 13 33.42 1.78 -4.29
CA PRO A 13 33.82 1.33 -5.61
C PRO A 13 35.29 0.89 -5.62
N ALA A 14 35.58 -0.17 -6.38
CA ALA A 14 36.93 -0.65 -6.65
C ALA A 14 37.22 -0.63 -8.16
N ARG A 15 38.50 -0.74 -8.53
CA ARG A 15 38.87 -0.85 -9.95
C ARG A 15 38.56 -2.26 -10.48
N GLY A 16 38.05 -2.31 -11.71
CA GLY A 16 37.77 -3.57 -12.41
C GLY A 16 36.28 -3.84 -12.55
N SER A 17 35.98 -4.96 -13.19
CA SER A 17 34.62 -5.45 -13.41
C SER A 17 34.64 -6.97 -13.54
N PHE A 18 33.51 -7.60 -13.23
CA PHE A 18 33.29 -9.03 -13.39
C PHE A 18 32.25 -9.32 -14.47
N PRO A 19 32.52 -10.22 -15.43
CA PRO A 19 31.53 -10.65 -16.41
C PRO A 19 30.49 -11.55 -15.76
N LEU A 20 29.21 -11.18 -15.88
CA LEU A 20 28.07 -11.93 -15.36
C LEU A 20 27.07 -12.18 -16.49
N SER A 21 26.96 -13.45 -16.89
CA SER A 21 26.15 -13.86 -18.05
C SER A 21 24.95 -14.72 -17.63
N PRO A 22 23.89 -14.80 -18.46
CA PRO A 22 22.83 -15.76 -18.26
C PRO A 22 23.37 -17.19 -18.12
N GLY A 23 22.82 -17.96 -17.18
CA GLY A 23 23.26 -19.31 -16.84
C GLY A 23 24.46 -19.38 -15.89
N ALA A 24 24.94 -18.24 -15.36
CA ALA A 24 26.01 -18.22 -14.36
C ALA A 24 25.66 -19.07 -13.13
N SER A 25 26.68 -19.68 -12.51
CA SER A 25 26.48 -20.54 -11.36
C SER A 25 26.27 -19.73 -10.07
N VAL A 26 25.40 -20.24 -9.19
CA VAL A 26 25.16 -19.74 -7.83
C VAL A 26 25.32 -20.87 -6.82
N SER A 27 25.94 -20.59 -5.67
CA SER A 27 26.16 -21.57 -4.59
C SER A 27 25.84 -20.95 -3.24
N GLY A 28 25.46 -21.76 -2.25
CA GLY A 28 25.08 -21.30 -0.91
C GLY A 28 23.94 -22.10 -0.29
N PRO A 29 23.46 -21.73 0.92
CA PRO A 29 22.27 -22.30 1.52
C PRO A 29 21.05 -22.14 0.60
N ALA A 30 20.28 -23.22 0.40
CA ALA A 30 19.18 -23.27 -0.56
C ALA A 30 18.17 -22.12 -0.40
N GLU A 31 17.78 -21.81 0.84
CA GLU A 31 16.86 -20.74 1.17
C GLU A 31 17.33 -19.36 0.68
N LEU A 32 18.62 -19.04 0.83
CA LEU A 32 19.18 -17.77 0.40
C LEU A 32 19.36 -17.73 -1.13
N VAL A 33 19.77 -18.84 -1.72
CA VAL A 33 19.85 -18.99 -3.19
C VAL A 33 18.46 -18.77 -3.82
N ASP A 34 17.41 -19.29 -3.20
CA ASP A 34 16.02 -19.08 -3.63
C ASP A 34 15.50 -17.65 -3.37
N GLY A 35 16.22 -16.84 -2.58
CA GLY A 35 16.04 -15.39 -2.50
C GLY A 35 16.74 -14.64 -3.64
N VAL A 36 17.99 -14.99 -3.95
CA VAL A 36 18.79 -14.30 -4.97
C VAL A 36 18.28 -14.55 -6.39
N ARG A 37 17.87 -15.80 -6.70
CA ARG A 37 17.49 -16.20 -8.05
C ARG A 37 16.30 -15.39 -8.61
N PRO A 38 15.19 -15.19 -7.88
CA PRO A 38 14.09 -14.34 -8.36
C PRO A 38 14.50 -12.88 -8.58
N ALA A 39 15.36 -12.32 -7.72
CA ALA A 39 15.85 -10.95 -7.87
C ALA A 39 16.69 -10.76 -9.15
N LEU A 40 17.36 -11.82 -9.61
CA LEU A 40 18.22 -11.84 -10.79
C LEU A 40 17.67 -12.76 -11.89
N ALA A 41 16.34 -12.81 -12.05
CA ALA A 41 15.69 -13.73 -12.97
C ALA A 41 16.23 -13.66 -14.41
N VAL A 42 16.65 -12.47 -14.87
CA VAL A 42 17.26 -12.25 -16.20
C VAL A 42 18.57 -13.03 -16.42
N LEU A 43 19.27 -13.38 -15.34
CA LEU A 43 20.50 -14.17 -15.38
C LEU A 43 20.24 -15.67 -15.30
N ASP A 44 19.04 -16.11 -14.92
CA ASP A 44 18.69 -17.54 -14.79
C ASP A 44 19.81 -18.35 -14.09
N LEU A 45 20.22 -17.87 -12.90
CA LEU A 45 21.35 -18.44 -12.18
C LEU A 45 21.12 -19.93 -11.90
N ARG A 46 22.16 -20.74 -12.13
CA ARG A 46 22.15 -22.20 -12.00
C ARG A 46 22.77 -22.63 -10.67
N PRO A 47 22.01 -23.26 -9.75
CA PRO A 47 22.59 -23.83 -8.54
C PRO A 47 23.74 -24.80 -8.86
N ALA A 48 24.87 -24.67 -8.15
CA ALA A 48 26.05 -25.51 -8.28
C ALA A 48 26.81 -25.59 -6.94
N GLU A 49 27.78 -26.51 -6.84
CA GLU A 49 28.64 -26.62 -5.64
C GLU A 49 29.53 -25.38 -5.44
N THR A 50 29.96 -24.76 -6.53
CA THR A 50 30.69 -23.48 -6.54
C THR A 50 30.09 -22.53 -7.57
N GLY A 51 30.12 -21.24 -7.28
CA GLY A 51 29.38 -20.22 -8.02
C GLY A 51 30.24 -19.05 -8.47
N ALA A 52 29.92 -18.48 -9.63
CA ALA A 52 30.25 -17.10 -9.95
C ALA A 52 29.60 -16.13 -8.94
N VAL A 53 28.46 -16.55 -8.37
CA VAL A 53 27.78 -15.92 -7.23
C VAL A 53 27.80 -16.87 -6.05
N VAL A 54 28.36 -16.45 -4.91
CA VAL A 54 28.36 -17.20 -3.65
C VAL A 54 27.47 -16.48 -2.66
N VAL A 55 26.55 -17.20 -2.02
CA VAL A 55 25.59 -16.66 -1.06
C VAL A 55 25.82 -17.32 0.30
N GLU A 56 26.00 -16.51 1.34
CA GLU A 56 26.35 -16.94 2.68
C GLU A 56 25.39 -16.34 3.71
N ARG A 57 25.11 -17.08 4.78
CA ARG A 57 24.31 -16.59 5.91
C ARG A 57 25.23 -16.00 6.98
N ASP A 58 24.89 -14.81 7.45
CA ASP A 58 25.49 -14.21 8.64
C ASP A 58 24.38 -13.80 9.61
N VAL A 59 24.19 -14.60 10.66
CA VAL A 59 23.14 -14.38 11.67
C VAL A 59 23.37 -13.14 12.53
N SER A 60 24.52 -12.46 12.43
CA SER A 60 24.74 -11.17 13.08
C SER A 60 24.10 -10.01 12.32
N LEU A 61 23.76 -10.20 11.05
CA LEU A 61 23.00 -9.24 10.25
C LEU A 61 21.49 -9.37 10.53
N GLY A 62 20.77 -8.25 10.49
CA GLY A 62 19.31 -8.25 10.52
C GLY A 62 18.71 -9.00 9.32
N ALA A 63 17.45 -9.44 9.42
CA ALA A 63 16.80 -10.29 8.41
C ALA A 63 16.78 -9.69 6.98
N GLU A 64 16.71 -8.36 6.88
CA GLU A 64 16.72 -7.62 5.60
C GLU A 64 18.10 -7.04 5.24
N ALA A 65 19.11 -7.23 6.09
CA ALA A 65 20.45 -6.67 5.90
C ALA A 65 21.36 -7.59 5.09
N TYR A 66 22.29 -6.99 4.36
CA TYR A 66 23.23 -7.72 3.50
C TYR A 66 24.55 -6.96 3.27
N THR A 67 25.56 -7.72 2.83
CA THR A 67 26.81 -7.23 2.24
C THR A 67 26.98 -7.84 0.85
N LEU A 68 27.44 -7.04 -0.10
CA LEU A 68 27.77 -7.44 -1.47
C LEU A 68 29.24 -7.13 -1.73
N GLU A 69 30.03 -8.14 -2.06
CA GLU A 69 31.43 -7.98 -2.49
C GLU A 69 31.57 -8.43 -3.93
N MET A 70 32.04 -7.54 -4.80
CA MET A 70 32.24 -7.81 -6.23
C MET A 70 33.72 -7.64 -6.54
N THR A 71 34.38 -8.71 -6.96
CA THR A 71 35.79 -8.73 -7.32
C THR A 71 35.96 -9.19 -8.75
N ALA A 72 37.19 -9.21 -9.28
CA ALA A 72 37.45 -9.70 -10.64
C ALA A 72 37.20 -11.22 -10.77
N GLU A 73 37.09 -11.93 -9.66
CA GLU A 73 36.92 -13.38 -9.57
C GLU A 73 35.46 -13.81 -9.38
N GLY A 74 34.59 -12.92 -8.89
CA GLY A 74 33.18 -13.25 -8.68
C GLY A 74 32.42 -12.27 -7.77
N VAL A 75 31.22 -12.70 -7.37
CA VAL A 75 30.33 -11.96 -6.46
C VAL A 75 30.06 -12.79 -5.21
N ARG A 76 30.21 -12.18 -4.03
CA ARG A 76 29.80 -12.74 -2.74
C ARG A 76 28.67 -11.91 -2.14
N ILE A 77 27.59 -12.58 -1.76
CA ILE A 77 26.46 -12.03 -1.03
C ILE A 77 26.47 -12.66 0.37
N THR A 78 26.52 -11.82 1.40
CA THR A 78 26.33 -12.26 2.78
C THR A 78 25.05 -11.61 3.29
N ALA A 79 24.11 -12.39 3.82
CA ALA A 79 22.81 -11.87 4.25
C ALA A 79 22.36 -12.45 5.59
N GLY A 80 21.59 -11.67 6.35
CA GLY A 80 20.99 -12.14 7.60
C GLY A 80 19.94 -13.21 7.39
N ASP A 81 19.11 -13.03 6.37
CA ASP A 81 18.09 -14.00 5.98
C ASP A 81 17.73 -13.92 4.48
N ARG A 82 16.74 -14.69 4.05
CA ARG A 82 16.27 -14.75 2.65
C ARG A 82 15.91 -13.37 2.09
N ALA A 83 15.28 -12.49 2.87
CA ALA A 83 14.92 -11.14 2.44
C ALA A 83 16.16 -10.28 2.17
N GLY A 84 17.16 -10.31 3.06
CA GLY A 84 18.46 -9.66 2.82
C GLY A 84 19.15 -10.18 1.55
N ALA A 85 19.11 -11.50 1.31
CA ALA A 85 19.67 -12.09 0.10
C ALA A 85 18.91 -11.63 -1.18
N PHE A 86 17.58 -11.55 -1.11
CA PHE A 86 16.76 -11.00 -2.19
C PHE A 86 17.13 -9.53 -2.48
N TYR A 87 17.24 -8.69 -1.46
CA TYR A 87 17.61 -7.28 -1.62
C TYR A 87 19.04 -7.07 -2.11
N ALA A 88 19.99 -7.92 -1.71
CA ALA A 88 21.33 -7.95 -2.29
C ALA A 88 21.28 -8.24 -3.79
N GLY A 89 20.44 -9.19 -4.21
CA GLY A 89 20.18 -9.48 -5.61
C GLY A 89 19.58 -8.30 -6.37
N GLN A 90 18.66 -7.53 -5.76
CA GLN A 90 18.11 -6.31 -6.37
C GLN A 90 19.18 -5.23 -6.55
N THR A 91 20.04 -5.02 -5.56
CA THR A 91 21.17 -4.09 -5.67
C THR A 91 22.14 -4.52 -6.76
N LEU A 92 22.47 -5.83 -6.84
CA LEU A 92 23.30 -6.36 -7.91
C LEU A 92 22.63 -6.15 -9.28
N ARG A 93 21.31 -6.34 -9.40
CA ARG A 93 20.55 -6.08 -10.63
C ARG A 93 20.62 -4.61 -11.04
N GLN A 94 20.50 -3.69 -10.09
CA GLN A 94 20.61 -2.26 -10.38
C GLN A 94 22.05 -1.88 -10.81
N LEU A 95 23.09 -2.59 -10.37
CA LEU A 95 24.45 -2.38 -10.88
C LEU A 95 24.63 -2.85 -12.34
N LEU A 96 23.67 -3.57 -12.91
CA LEU A 96 23.63 -3.90 -14.33
C LEU A 96 22.94 -2.77 -15.13
N PRO A 97 23.25 -2.62 -16.43
CA PRO A 97 22.56 -1.66 -17.30
C PRO A 97 21.06 -1.92 -17.42
N ASP A 98 20.31 -0.91 -17.87
CA ASP A 98 18.84 -0.91 -17.99
C ASP A 98 18.24 -2.15 -18.66
N GLY A 99 18.93 -2.74 -19.63
CA GLY A 99 18.44 -3.93 -20.30
C GLY A 99 18.33 -5.17 -19.39
N ALA A 100 18.92 -5.18 -18.20
CA ALA A 100 18.70 -6.20 -17.16
C ALA A 100 17.30 -6.12 -16.52
N PHE A 101 16.54 -5.06 -16.84
CA PHE A 101 15.17 -4.85 -16.40
C PHE A 101 14.13 -5.26 -17.46
N ARG A 102 14.57 -5.63 -18.67
CA ARG A 102 13.70 -6.20 -19.70
C ARG A 102 13.41 -7.68 -19.41
N THR A 103 12.25 -8.15 -19.87
CA THR A 103 11.84 -9.56 -19.75
C THR A 103 12.79 -10.53 -20.45
N VAL A 104 13.41 -10.09 -21.55
CA VAL A 104 14.42 -10.87 -22.29
C VAL A 104 15.70 -10.05 -22.35
N GLY A 105 16.74 -10.52 -21.68
CA GLY A 105 18.05 -9.88 -21.66
C GLY A 105 18.77 -10.00 -23.01
N LYS A 106 19.64 -9.04 -23.31
CA LYS A 106 20.71 -9.21 -24.32
C LYS A 106 21.90 -9.93 -23.66
N ALA A 107 22.75 -10.56 -24.47
CA ALA A 107 23.85 -11.39 -23.99
C ALA A 107 24.87 -10.61 -23.14
N GLY A 108 25.32 -11.21 -22.03
CA GLY A 108 26.49 -10.83 -21.22
C GLY A 108 26.47 -9.45 -20.57
N TRP A 109 26.49 -9.39 -19.25
CA TRP A 109 26.60 -8.14 -18.49
C TRP A 109 27.95 -8.05 -17.78
N THR A 110 28.32 -6.85 -17.35
CA THR A 110 29.47 -6.63 -16.46
C THR A 110 29.01 -5.91 -15.21
N VAL A 111 29.39 -6.43 -14.04
CA VAL A 111 29.21 -5.74 -12.75
C VAL A 111 30.51 -5.04 -12.36
N PRO A 112 30.48 -3.78 -11.89
CA PRO A 112 31.68 -3.11 -11.38
C PRO A 112 32.19 -3.77 -10.10
N CYS A 113 33.52 -3.81 -9.91
CA CYS A 113 34.09 -4.25 -8.65
C CYS A 113 33.81 -3.23 -7.53
N GLY A 114 33.65 -3.71 -6.30
CA GLY A 114 33.40 -2.86 -5.14
C GLY A 114 32.75 -3.62 -3.99
N ARG A 115 32.31 -2.87 -2.98
CA ARG A 115 31.65 -3.39 -1.79
C ARG A 115 30.43 -2.56 -1.43
N VAL A 116 29.35 -3.23 -1.05
CA VAL A 116 28.11 -2.63 -0.54
C VAL A 116 27.81 -3.23 0.82
N GLU A 117 27.46 -2.41 1.80
CA GLU A 117 26.82 -2.84 3.04
C GLU A 117 25.51 -2.08 3.15
N ASP A 118 24.43 -2.77 3.52
CA ASP A 118 23.11 -2.14 3.49
C ASP A 118 22.10 -2.83 4.39
N ALA A 119 21.17 -2.03 4.92
CA ALA A 119 20.05 -2.45 5.74
C ALA A 119 18.97 -1.35 5.71
N PRO A 120 17.68 -1.70 5.79
CA PRO A 120 16.61 -0.70 5.82
C PRO A 120 16.58 0.05 7.16
N ARG A 121 16.27 1.36 7.13
CA ARG A 121 15.93 2.15 8.32
C ARG A 121 14.59 1.73 8.91
N PHE A 122 13.60 1.48 8.07
CA PHE A 122 12.23 1.18 8.48
C PHE A 122 11.80 -0.21 8.04
N SER A 123 11.06 -0.91 8.91
CA SER A 123 10.57 -2.27 8.65
C SER A 123 9.33 -2.30 7.75
N TRP A 124 8.57 -1.20 7.70
CA TRP A 124 7.40 -1.00 6.85
C TRP A 124 7.70 -0.02 5.72
N ARG A 125 7.73 -0.53 4.48
CA ARG A 125 8.00 0.27 3.27
C ARG A 125 6.90 -0.03 2.27
N GLY A 126 5.79 0.71 2.39
CA GLY A 126 4.51 0.27 1.88
C GLY A 126 4.07 0.93 0.57
N VAL A 127 3.17 0.21 -0.11
CA VAL A 127 2.33 0.70 -1.20
C VAL A 127 0.88 0.34 -0.89
N HIS A 128 -0.02 1.31 -0.88
CA HIS A 128 -1.46 1.08 -0.90
C HIS A 128 -1.99 1.11 -2.33
N LEU A 129 -2.82 0.13 -2.68
CA LEU A 129 -3.50 0.02 -3.96
C LEU A 129 -5.00 -0.23 -3.73
N ASP A 130 -5.80 0.78 -4.05
CA ASP A 130 -7.25 0.66 -4.11
C ASP A 130 -7.66 -0.09 -5.38
N VAL A 131 -8.34 -1.21 -5.16
CA VAL A 131 -8.93 -2.04 -6.22
C VAL A 131 -10.46 -2.10 -6.08
N ALA A 132 -11.02 -1.41 -5.09
CA ALA A 132 -12.44 -1.30 -4.81
C ALA A 132 -13.10 -0.22 -5.68
N ARG A 133 -12.53 0.98 -5.82
CA ARG A 133 -13.16 2.03 -6.64
C ARG A 133 -13.03 1.73 -8.14
N HIS A 134 -11.82 1.35 -8.59
CA HIS A 134 -11.58 0.76 -9.91
C HIS A 134 -10.79 -0.54 -9.80
N PHE A 135 -11.37 -1.64 -10.28
CA PHE A 135 -10.76 -2.96 -10.21
C PHE A 135 -9.49 -3.07 -11.05
N MET A 136 -8.40 -3.51 -10.43
CA MET A 136 -7.14 -3.85 -11.08
C MET A 136 -7.09 -5.36 -11.32
N PRO A 137 -6.96 -5.84 -12.57
CA PRO A 137 -6.82 -7.28 -12.82
C PRO A 137 -5.55 -7.84 -12.15
N LYS A 138 -5.56 -9.15 -11.80
CA LYS A 138 -4.42 -9.84 -11.15
C LYS A 138 -3.05 -9.48 -11.74
N ARG A 139 -2.94 -9.42 -13.07
CA ARG A 139 -1.68 -9.06 -13.76
C ARG A 139 -1.11 -7.70 -13.33
N GLU A 140 -1.95 -6.71 -13.04
CA GLU A 140 -1.51 -5.38 -12.59
C GLU A 140 -1.03 -5.44 -11.14
N VAL A 141 -1.66 -6.25 -10.29
CA VAL A 141 -1.22 -6.48 -8.91
C VAL A 141 0.15 -7.17 -8.90
N LEU A 142 0.33 -8.23 -9.70
CA LEU A 142 1.63 -8.91 -9.82
C LEU A 142 2.72 -7.96 -10.37
N ARG A 143 2.36 -7.11 -11.34
CA ARG A 143 3.27 -6.10 -11.89
C ARG A 143 3.65 -5.04 -10.84
N MET A 144 2.71 -4.58 -10.01
CA MET A 144 3.01 -3.69 -8.89
C MET A 144 4.03 -4.33 -7.94
N VAL A 145 3.85 -5.62 -7.59
CA VAL A 145 4.82 -6.36 -6.76
C VAL A 145 6.21 -6.40 -7.40
N ASP A 146 6.32 -6.59 -8.71
CA ASP A 146 7.62 -6.57 -9.40
C ASP A 146 8.30 -5.20 -9.30
N ILE A 147 7.56 -4.10 -9.44
CA ILE A 147 8.11 -2.74 -9.32
C ILE A 147 8.49 -2.45 -7.86
N MET A 148 7.65 -2.81 -6.90
CA MET A 148 7.96 -2.69 -5.47
C MET A 148 9.26 -3.40 -5.10
N ALA A 149 9.44 -4.62 -5.60
CA ALA A 149 10.60 -5.45 -5.32
C ALA A 149 11.93 -4.81 -5.77
N VAL A 150 11.94 -4.17 -6.94
CA VAL A 150 13.13 -3.44 -7.45
C VAL A 150 13.53 -2.32 -6.50
N HIS A 151 12.54 -1.67 -5.88
CA HIS A 151 12.73 -0.54 -4.97
C HIS A 151 12.81 -0.96 -3.50
N LYS A 152 12.84 -2.26 -3.21
CA LYS A 152 12.87 -2.82 -1.85
C LYS A 152 11.69 -2.41 -0.96
N LEU A 153 10.56 -2.02 -1.56
CA LEU A 153 9.27 -1.85 -0.88
C LEU A 153 8.72 -3.24 -0.52
N ASN A 154 8.16 -3.42 0.68
CA ASN A 154 7.93 -4.75 1.26
C ASN A 154 6.52 -4.97 1.83
N ARG A 155 5.61 -4.01 1.71
CA ARG A 155 4.20 -4.13 2.11
C ARG A 155 3.29 -3.68 0.98
N LEU A 156 2.46 -4.58 0.46
CA LEU A 156 1.40 -4.23 -0.48
C LEU A 156 0.08 -4.25 0.28
N HIS A 157 -0.39 -3.06 0.65
CA HIS A 157 -1.69 -2.83 1.24
C HIS A 157 -2.76 -2.85 0.15
N LEU A 158 -3.57 -3.92 0.11
CA LEU A 158 -4.64 -4.08 -0.87
C LEU A 158 -5.96 -3.66 -0.25
N HIS A 159 -6.50 -2.53 -0.71
CA HIS A 159 -7.83 -2.06 -0.33
C HIS A 159 -8.88 -2.76 -1.17
N LEU A 160 -9.42 -3.85 -0.60
CA LEU A 160 -10.21 -4.86 -1.33
C LEU A 160 -11.72 -4.59 -1.29
N VAL A 161 -12.18 -3.70 -0.42
CA VAL A 161 -13.59 -3.50 -0.13
C VAL A 161 -13.85 -2.03 0.12
N ASP A 162 -14.83 -1.50 -0.60
CA ASP A 162 -15.39 -0.16 -0.37
C ASP A 162 -16.84 -0.10 -0.87
N ASP A 163 -17.47 1.06 -0.75
CA ASP A 163 -18.83 1.34 -1.19
C ASP A 163 -19.11 0.96 -2.66
N GLN A 164 -18.11 1.14 -3.54
CA GLN A 164 -18.23 0.93 -4.98
C GLN A 164 -17.79 -0.47 -5.44
N GLY A 165 -17.38 -1.34 -4.51
CA GLY A 165 -17.28 -2.77 -4.78
C GLY A 165 -16.53 -3.62 -3.77
N TRP A 166 -16.89 -4.90 -3.77
CA TRP A 166 -16.23 -5.98 -3.05
C TRP A 166 -15.39 -6.84 -4.02
N ARG A 167 -14.09 -7.07 -3.70
CA ARG A 167 -13.13 -7.62 -4.67
C ARG A 167 -12.61 -9.02 -4.37
N VAL A 168 -13.22 -9.75 -3.43
CA VAL A 168 -12.75 -11.08 -3.03
C VAL A 168 -13.85 -12.12 -3.21
N GLU A 169 -13.56 -13.27 -3.79
CA GLU A 169 -14.48 -14.40 -3.75
C GLU A 169 -14.74 -14.80 -2.30
N SER A 170 -16.00 -15.09 -1.97
CA SER A 170 -16.34 -15.71 -0.69
C SER A 170 -17.31 -16.86 -0.90
N ARG A 171 -17.01 -18.04 -0.37
CA ARG A 171 -17.89 -19.21 -0.44
C ARG A 171 -18.84 -19.23 0.75
N VAL A 172 -18.42 -18.68 1.90
CA VAL A 172 -19.30 -18.52 3.08
C VAL A 172 -20.32 -17.41 2.90
N ALA A 173 -19.99 -16.38 2.11
CA ALA A 173 -20.88 -15.27 1.76
C ALA A 173 -20.88 -14.96 0.24
N PRO A 174 -21.46 -15.84 -0.62
CA PRO A 174 -21.34 -15.71 -2.07
C PRO A 174 -21.88 -14.42 -2.67
N ARG A 175 -22.87 -13.77 -2.04
CA ARG A 175 -23.42 -12.53 -2.58
C ARG A 175 -22.41 -11.38 -2.55
N LEU A 176 -21.37 -11.45 -1.73
CA LEU A 176 -20.30 -10.43 -1.69
C LEU A 176 -19.63 -10.27 -3.06
N HIS A 177 -19.34 -11.36 -3.76
CA HIS A 177 -18.79 -11.25 -5.11
C HIS A 177 -19.86 -11.37 -6.21
N GLN A 178 -20.96 -12.11 -5.99
CA GLN A 178 -21.99 -12.28 -7.02
C GLN A 178 -22.81 -11.00 -7.27
N VAL A 179 -22.99 -10.16 -6.24
CA VAL A 179 -23.74 -8.90 -6.32
C VAL A 179 -22.78 -7.72 -6.21
N ALA A 180 -21.95 -7.72 -5.17
CA ALA A 180 -21.22 -6.51 -4.78
C ALA A 180 -19.90 -6.28 -5.54
N SER A 181 -19.50 -7.17 -6.45
CA SER A 181 -18.29 -6.98 -7.27
C SER A 181 -18.52 -6.12 -8.53
N HIS A 182 -19.72 -5.63 -8.78
CA HIS A 182 -20.01 -4.87 -9.99
C HIS A 182 -21.06 -3.79 -9.78
N ARG A 183 -21.00 -2.77 -10.62
CA ARG A 183 -21.94 -1.65 -10.67
C ARG A 183 -22.28 -1.32 -12.13
N PRO A 184 -23.49 -0.79 -12.40
CA PRO A 184 -23.95 -0.60 -13.78
C PRO A 184 -23.28 0.57 -14.51
N ARG A 185 -22.71 1.52 -13.78
CA ARG A 185 -22.13 2.77 -14.30
C ARG A 185 -21.18 3.40 -13.29
N THR A 186 -20.41 4.39 -13.73
CA THR A 186 -19.49 5.15 -12.88
C THR A 186 -19.64 6.65 -13.09
N ILE A 187 -19.64 7.43 -12.01
CA ILE A 187 -19.69 8.89 -12.07
C ILE A 187 -18.44 9.45 -12.77
N THR A 188 -18.64 10.43 -13.64
CA THR A 188 -17.57 11.13 -14.37
C THR A 188 -17.54 12.63 -14.07
N SER A 189 -18.60 13.17 -13.47
CA SER A 189 -18.64 14.53 -12.92
C SER A 189 -17.86 14.60 -11.61
N ARG A 190 -17.32 15.78 -11.31
CA ARG A 190 -16.61 16.02 -10.05
C ARG A 190 -17.60 16.22 -8.90
N ARG A 191 -17.07 16.17 -7.67
CA ARG A 191 -17.83 16.56 -6.47
C ARG A 191 -18.40 17.97 -6.66
N ARG A 192 -19.66 18.18 -6.26
CA ARG A 192 -20.42 19.45 -6.36
C ARG A 192 -20.82 19.88 -7.79
N GLU A 193 -20.63 19.03 -8.79
CA GLU A 193 -21.23 19.21 -10.11
C GLU A 193 -22.49 18.36 -10.27
N ASP A 194 -23.34 18.69 -11.24
CA ASP A 194 -24.48 17.85 -11.60
C ASP A 194 -24.00 16.43 -11.98
N PRO A 195 -24.54 15.37 -11.34
CA PRO A 195 -24.10 14.01 -11.56
C PRO A 195 -24.22 13.59 -13.03
N VAL A 196 -23.12 13.13 -13.59
CA VAL A 196 -23.09 12.52 -14.93
C VAL A 196 -22.30 11.23 -14.87
N TYR A 197 -22.83 10.23 -15.56
CA TYR A 197 -22.32 8.87 -15.56
C TYR A 197 -21.84 8.48 -16.96
N ASP A 198 -20.91 7.54 -17.02
CA ASP A 198 -20.48 6.93 -18.30
C ASP A 198 -21.46 5.88 -18.84
N ASP A 199 -22.37 5.39 -17.99
CA ASP A 199 -23.29 4.28 -18.27
C ASP A 199 -22.57 3.01 -18.77
N VAL A 200 -21.35 2.79 -18.27
CA VAL A 200 -20.53 1.60 -18.57
C VAL A 200 -20.46 0.70 -17.33
N PRO A 201 -20.89 -0.58 -17.43
CA PRO A 201 -20.73 -1.53 -16.34
C PRO A 201 -19.26 -1.71 -15.94
N HIS A 202 -18.99 -1.65 -14.64
CA HIS A 202 -17.67 -1.84 -14.05
C HIS A 202 -17.72 -2.96 -13.02
N GLY A 203 -16.69 -3.81 -12.98
CA GLY A 203 -16.59 -4.83 -11.95
C GLY A 203 -15.39 -5.77 -12.10
N GLY A 204 -15.37 -6.74 -11.20
CA GLY A 204 -14.32 -7.74 -11.09
C GLY A 204 -14.04 -8.07 -9.62
N TYR A 205 -13.51 -9.27 -9.40
CA TYR A 205 -13.05 -9.76 -8.10
C TYR A 205 -11.94 -10.79 -8.30
N TYR A 206 -11.15 -11.02 -7.27
CA TYR A 206 -10.14 -12.09 -7.21
C TYR A 206 -10.78 -13.34 -6.63
N THR A 207 -10.57 -14.48 -7.28
CA THR A 207 -10.87 -15.76 -6.66
C THR A 207 -9.97 -16.01 -5.44
N LEU A 208 -10.34 -16.95 -4.57
CA LEU A 208 -9.45 -17.37 -3.48
C LEU A 208 -8.12 -17.91 -4.02
N ASP A 209 -8.15 -18.59 -5.18
CA ASP A 209 -6.94 -19.07 -5.86
C ASP A 209 -6.09 -17.91 -6.40
N ASP A 210 -6.72 -16.84 -6.91
CA ASP A 210 -6.01 -15.62 -7.31
C ASP A 210 -5.32 -14.95 -6.12
N LEU A 211 -5.98 -14.85 -4.96
CA LEU A 211 -5.38 -14.30 -3.74
C LEU A 211 -4.20 -15.15 -3.26
N ALA A 212 -4.33 -16.48 -3.29
CA ALA A 212 -3.25 -17.39 -2.95
C ALA A 212 -2.04 -17.22 -3.90
N GLU A 213 -2.29 -17.08 -5.20
CA GLU A 213 -1.25 -16.82 -6.19
C GLU A 213 -0.56 -15.46 -5.97
N ILE A 214 -1.34 -14.39 -5.73
CA ILE A 214 -0.82 -13.05 -5.44
C ILE A 214 0.08 -13.09 -4.19
N ALA A 215 -0.39 -13.70 -3.10
CA ALA A 215 0.37 -13.80 -1.86
C ALA A 215 1.67 -14.60 -2.03
N ALA A 216 1.63 -15.73 -2.74
CA ALA A 216 2.83 -16.53 -3.03
C ALA A 216 3.82 -15.76 -3.91
N TYR A 217 3.33 -15.06 -4.94
CA TYR A 217 4.15 -14.25 -5.85
C TYR A 217 4.85 -13.08 -5.13
N ALA A 218 4.13 -12.42 -4.23
CA ALA A 218 4.64 -11.35 -3.37
C ALA A 218 5.70 -11.87 -2.39
N ARG A 219 5.43 -12.97 -1.68
CA ARG A 219 6.37 -13.58 -0.72
C ARG A 219 7.68 -14.00 -1.37
N ALA A 220 7.62 -14.54 -2.60
CA ALA A 220 8.80 -14.88 -3.38
C ALA A 220 9.71 -13.66 -3.64
N ARG A 221 9.15 -12.44 -3.59
CA ARG A 221 9.80 -11.14 -3.81
C ARG A 221 10.00 -10.30 -2.55
N ALA A 222 9.92 -10.93 -1.37
CA ALA A 222 10.03 -10.24 -0.09
C ALA A 222 9.00 -9.12 0.10
N VAL A 223 7.82 -9.24 -0.52
CA VAL A 223 6.66 -8.38 -0.32
C VAL A 223 5.60 -9.15 0.46
N THR A 224 5.06 -8.54 1.51
CA THR A 224 3.94 -9.08 2.28
C THR A 224 2.65 -8.40 1.86
N ILE A 225 1.60 -9.17 1.59
CA ILE A 225 0.26 -8.64 1.35
C ILE A 225 -0.37 -8.26 2.70
N VAL A 226 -0.92 -7.05 2.76
CA VAL A 226 -1.74 -6.57 3.87
C VAL A 226 -3.14 -6.37 3.29
N PRO A 227 -4.07 -7.33 3.44
CA PRO A 227 -5.43 -7.16 2.95
C PRO A 227 -6.19 -6.17 3.83
N GLU A 228 -7.05 -5.36 3.22
CA GLU A 228 -8.00 -4.51 3.92
C GLU A 228 -9.44 -4.91 3.63
N ILE A 229 -10.22 -5.06 4.70
CA ILE A 229 -11.68 -5.04 4.66
C ILE A 229 -12.09 -3.82 5.49
N ASP A 230 -12.44 -2.74 4.81
CA ASP A 230 -12.79 -1.48 5.48
C ASP A 230 -14.21 -1.53 6.06
N VAL A 231 -14.29 -1.37 7.38
CA VAL A 231 -15.52 -1.47 8.18
C VAL A 231 -15.39 -0.59 9.43
N PRO A 232 -16.51 -0.17 10.04
CA PRO A 232 -17.90 -0.40 9.65
C PRO A 232 -18.45 0.59 8.61
N GLY A 233 -17.71 1.64 8.30
CA GLY A 233 -17.95 2.55 7.16
C GLY A 233 -17.61 1.89 5.83
N HIS A 234 -17.65 2.65 4.73
CA HIS A 234 -17.31 2.18 3.39
C HIS A 234 -17.99 0.85 2.98
N ALA A 235 -19.20 0.63 3.52
CA ALA A 235 -19.82 -0.69 3.56
C ALA A 235 -20.98 -0.87 2.56
N SER A 236 -21.26 0.11 1.69
CA SER A 236 -22.43 0.05 0.80
C SER A 236 -22.42 -1.21 -0.09
N ALA A 237 -21.25 -1.68 -0.52
CA ALA A 237 -21.10 -2.92 -1.27
C ALA A 237 -21.49 -4.15 -0.43
N ILE A 238 -21.02 -4.24 0.83
CA ILE A 238 -21.41 -5.32 1.75
C ILE A 238 -22.93 -5.31 1.95
N LEU A 239 -23.52 -4.13 2.19
CA LEU A 239 -24.94 -3.99 2.46
C LEU A 239 -25.82 -4.21 1.23
N ALA A 240 -25.31 -3.98 0.01
CA ALA A 240 -25.99 -4.38 -1.22
C ALA A 240 -26.11 -5.91 -1.34
N ALA A 241 -25.09 -6.63 -0.87
CA ALA A 241 -25.08 -8.08 -0.84
C ALA A 241 -25.88 -8.65 0.35
N TYR A 242 -25.82 -8.01 1.51
CA TYR A 242 -26.43 -8.48 2.76
C TYR A 242 -27.06 -7.30 3.54
N PRO A 243 -28.27 -6.85 3.16
CA PRO A 243 -28.97 -5.74 3.82
C PRO A 243 -29.27 -5.97 5.31
N SER A 244 -29.32 -7.23 5.74
CA SER A 244 -29.51 -7.61 7.15
C SER A 244 -28.39 -7.12 8.08
N LEU A 245 -27.23 -6.73 7.55
CA LEU A 245 -26.09 -6.22 8.31
C LEU A 245 -26.13 -4.69 8.51
N ASP A 246 -27.10 -4.01 7.93
CA ASP A 246 -27.27 -2.56 8.02
C ASP A 246 -27.60 -2.15 9.46
N ALA A 247 -27.04 -1.05 9.95
CA ALA A 247 -27.37 -0.50 11.27
C ALA A 247 -28.87 -0.20 11.46
N ARG A 248 -29.60 0.07 10.38
CA ARG A 248 -31.04 0.34 10.38
C ARG A 248 -31.90 -0.92 10.37
N ALA A 249 -31.30 -2.10 10.18
CA ALA A 249 -32.00 -3.39 10.18
C ALA A 249 -32.40 -3.77 11.63
N THR A 250 -33.47 -3.16 12.12
CA THR A 250 -33.96 -3.29 13.51
C THR A 250 -35.27 -4.06 13.57
N GLY A 251 -35.53 -4.78 14.67
CA GLY A 251 -36.78 -5.52 14.88
C GLY A 251 -37.10 -6.58 13.81
N GLY A 252 -36.07 -7.10 13.14
CA GLY A 252 -36.20 -8.07 12.03
C GLY A 252 -36.70 -7.48 10.72
N ARG A 253 -36.65 -6.15 10.54
CA ARG A 253 -37.02 -5.47 9.29
C ARG A 253 -35.77 -4.96 8.58
N GLU A 254 -35.56 -5.41 7.36
CA GLU A 254 -34.48 -4.89 6.51
C GLU A 254 -34.91 -3.56 5.87
N PRO A 255 -34.00 -2.56 5.79
CA PRO A 255 -34.24 -1.35 5.01
C PRO A 255 -34.22 -1.68 3.50
N GLU A 256 -34.64 -0.72 2.68
CA GLU A 256 -34.46 -0.84 1.22
C GLU A 256 -32.97 -1.10 0.91
N PRO A 257 -32.65 -2.15 0.12
CA PRO A 257 -31.27 -2.53 -0.14
C PRO A 257 -30.46 -1.38 -0.71
N PHE A 258 -29.23 -1.20 -0.20
CA PHE A 258 -28.27 -0.35 -0.89
C PHE A 258 -27.95 -0.94 -2.26
N GLY A 259 -27.79 -0.07 -3.26
CA GLY A 259 -27.06 -0.44 -4.47
C GLY A 259 -25.56 -0.33 -4.19
N VAL A 260 -24.75 -1.12 -4.91
CA VAL A 260 -23.30 -0.84 -5.01
C VAL A 260 -23.15 0.57 -5.57
N LEU A 261 -22.41 1.45 -4.87
CA LEU A 261 -22.39 2.86 -5.23
C LEU A 261 -21.72 3.08 -6.59
N ASP A 262 -22.32 3.99 -7.37
CA ASP A 262 -21.83 4.42 -8.69
C ASP A 262 -21.11 5.77 -8.64
N ARG A 263 -20.89 6.30 -7.43
CA ARG A 263 -20.29 7.62 -7.18
C ARG A 263 -19.26 7.59 -6.06
N TRP A 264 -18.40 8.60 -6.06
CA TRP A 264 -17.34 8.82 -5.08
C TRP A 264 -17.82 9.61 -3.87
N GLY A 265 -16.99 9.59 -2.82
CA GLY A 265 -17.22 10.29 -1.56
C GLY A 265 -17.81 9.37 -0.51
N ILE A 266 -18.21 9.98 0.61
CA ILE A 266 -18.50 9.24 1.84
C ILE A 266 -19.96 8.86 1.89
N SER A 267 -20.22 7.56 1.96
CA SER A 267 -21.54 7.00 2.18
C SER A 267 -21.91 7.07 3.66
N PRO A 268 -23.16 7.43 4.02
CA PRO A 268 -23.64 7.25 5.39
C PRO A 268 -23.95 5.77 5.71
N ALA A 269 -23.89 4.88 4.72
CA ALA A 269 -24.13 3.46 4.91
C ALA A 269 -23.09 2.86 5.85
N ILE A 270 -23.57 2.26 6.95
CA ILE A 270 -22.72 1.75 8.01
C ILE A 270 -23.22 0.39 8.49
N LEU A 271 -22.28 -0.53 8.73
CA LEU A 271 -22.61 -1.84 9.30
C LEU A 271 -23.12 -1.70 10.75
N SER A 272 -24.02 -2.58 11.14
CA SER A 272 -24.43 -2.74 12.53
C SER A 272 -23.24 -3.24 13.37
N PRO A 273 -22.93 -2.65 14.54
CA PRO A 273 -21.84 -3.09 15.39
C PRO A 273 -22.18 -4.31 16.26
N LEU A 274 -23.39 -4.86 16.09
CA LEU A 274 -23.90 -5.97 16.90
C LEU A 274 -23.16 -7.29 16.61
N PRO A 275 -23.20 -8.26 17.56
CA PRO A 275 -22.46 -9.53 17.42
C PRO A 275 -22.65 -10.29 16.09
N PRO A 276 -23.86 -10.37 15.49
CA PRO A 276 -24.03 -11.07 14.21
C PRO A 276 -23.17 -10.52 13.06
N THR A 277 -22.88 -9.21 13.04
CA THR A 277 -21.99 -8.62 12.05
C THR A 277 -20.55 -9.04 12.29
N VAL A 278 -20.10 -9.07 13.55
CA VAL A 278 -18.77 -9.55 13.92
C VAL A 278 -18.60 -11.01 13.53
N ASP A 279 -19.60 -11.85 13.76
CA ASP A 279 -19.58 -13.26 13.37
C ASP A 279 -19.49 -13.43 11.84
N PHE A 280 -20.26 -12.63 11.09
CA PHE A 280 -20.19 -12.61 9.63
C PHE A 280 -18.81 -12.22 9.12
N LEU A 281 -18.26 -11.09 9.62
CA LEU A 281 -16.94 -10.60 9.22
C LEU A 281 -15.84 -11.60 9.62
N THR A 282 -15.97 -12.24 10.78
CA THR A 282 -15.02 -13.28 11.23
C THR A 282 -14.96 -14.43 10.24
N ALA A 283 -16.10 -14.94 9.78
CA ALA A 283 -16.15 -16.03 8.81
C ALA A 283 -15.52 -15.66 7.46
N VAL A 284 -15.74 -14.42 7.00
CA VAL A 284 -15.16 -13.93 5.74
C VAL A 284 -13.65 -13.68 5.87
N ILE A 285 -13.20 -13.11 7.01
CA ILE A 285 -11.79 -12.93 7.33
C ILE A 285 -11.08 -14.29 7.40
N ASP A 286 -11.68 -15.30 8.02
CA ASP A 286 -11.14 -16.67 8.07
C ASP A 286 -10.90 -17.25 6.68
N GLU A 287 -11.88 -17.09 5.78
CA GLU A 287 -11.77 -17.57 4.40
C GLU A 287 -10.67 -16.85 3.62
N MET A 288 -10.58 -15.52 3.77
CA MET A 288 -9.54 -14.70 3.13
C MET A 288 -8.14 -15.06 3.64
N LEU A 289 -7.97 -15.21 4.96
CA LEU A 289 -6.70 -15.61 5.56
C LEU A 289 -6.30 -17.02 5.16
N GLY A 290 -7.27 -17.94 5.05
CA GLY A 290 -7.05 -19.28 4.53
C GLY A 290 -6.46 -19.29 3.11
N ALA A 291 -6.87 -18.34 2.26
CA ALA A 291 -6.33 -18.18 0.90
C ALA A 291 -4.94 -17.52 0.87
N LEU A 292 -4.75 -16.45 1.66
CA LEU A 292 -3.47 -15.70 1.70
C LEU A 292 -2.34 -16.47 2.43
N GLY A 293 -2.71 -17.40 3.31
CA GLY A 293 -1.78 -18.11 4.20
C GLY A 293 -1.28 -17.19 5.32
N GLU A 294 -0.02 -17.36 5.73
CA GLU A 294 0.59 -16.51 6.76
C GLU A 294 0.49 -15.03 6.38
N THR A 295 -0.33 -14.30 7.14
CA THR A 295 -0.70 -12.90 6.93
C THR A 295 -0.52 -12.15 8.24
N PRO A 296 0.67 -11.58 8.50
CA PRO A 296 1.02 -11.00 9.80
C PRO A 296 0.25 -9.70 10.11
N TYR A 297 -0.35 -9.05 9.09
CA TYR A 297 -1.08 -7.80 9.24
C TYR A 297 -2.37 -7.85 8.42
N VAL A 298 -3.46 -7.35 8.99
CA VAL A 298 -4.73 -7.14 8.30
C VAL A 298 -5.22 -5.74 8.65
N HIS A 299 -5.55 -4.97 7.62
CA HIS A 299 -6.15 -3.66 7.80
C HIS A 299 -7.68 -3.84 7.94
N ILE A 300 -8.28 -3.18 8.91
CA ILE A 300 -9.74 -3.25 9.16
C ILE A 300 -10.43 -1.90 8.95
N GLY A 301 -9.71 -0.96 8.33
CA GLY A 301 -10.21 0.35 7.94
C GLY A 301 -10.53 1.24 9.14
N GLY A 302 -11.78 1.70 9.19
CA GLY A 302 -12.35 2.45 10.31
C GLY A 302 -12.37 3.97 10.11
N ASP A 303 -12.16 4.44 8.88
CA ASP A 303 -12.23 5.85 8.50
C ASP A 303 -13.65 6.29 8.12
N GLU A 304 -13.83 7.63 8.15
CA GLU A 304 -14.98 8.37 7.64
C GLU A 304 -16.40 7.86 8.01
N CYS A 305 -16.52 7.18 9.16
CA CYS A 305 -17.76 6.58 9.63
C CYS A 305 -18.81 7.61 10.10
N VAL A 306 -19.99 7.60 9.47
CA VAL A 306 -21.15 8.39 9.88
C VAL A 306 -22.01 7.59 10.88
N LEU A 307 -22.00 7.99 12.15
CA LEU A 307 -22.64 7.24 13.24
C LEU A 307 -24.13 7.58 13.49
N ASP A 308 -24.74 8.41 12.65
CA ASP A 308 -26.13 8.89 12.86
C ASP A 308 -27.15 7.73 12.87
N ASP A 309 -26.96 6.71 12.02
CA ASP A 309 -27.84 5.53 11.99
C ASP A 309 -27.67 4.66 13.25
N TRP A 310 -26.47 4.60 13.84
CA TRP A 310 -26.26 3.93 15.13
C TRP A 310 -27.00 4.67 16.24
N ALA A 311 -26.95 6.01 16.24
CA ALA A 311 -27.65 6.84 17.23
C ALA A 311 -29.18 6.70 17.12
N ALA A 312 -29.70 6.48 15.91
CA ALA A 312 -31.13 6.32 15.67
C ALA A 312 -31.67 4.91 15.98
N ALA A 313 -30.80 3.90 16.10
CA ALA A 313 -31.18 2.50 16.28
C ALA A 313 -31.25 2.11 17.77
N PRO A 314 -32.45 1.83 18.33
CA PRO A 314 -32.60 1.54 19.76
C PRO A 314 -31.82 0.30 20.23
N GLU A 315 -31.69 -0.71 19.38
CA GLU A 315 -30.93 -1.94 19.69
C GLU A 315 -29.43 -1.67 19.80
N ILE A 316 -28.89 -0.79 18.96
CA ILE A 316 -27.47 -0.40 18.99
C ILE A 316 -27.19 0.47 20.22
N VAL A 317 -28.07 1.42 20.53
CA VAL A 317 -27.96 2.25 21.74
C VAL A 317 -28.04 1.39 23.01
N ALA A 318 -28.98 0.45 23.07
CA ALA A 318 -29.08 -0.48 24.20
C ALA A 318 -27.82 -1.34 24.35
N PHE A 319 -27.23 -1.78 23.23
CA PHE A 319 -25.98 -2.55 23.25
C PHE A 319 -24.79 -1.70 23.72
N GLN A 320 -24.71 -0.43 23.30
CA GLN A 320 -23.72 0.53 23.80
C GLN A 320 -23.83 0.72 25.31
N GLU A 321 -25.05 0.86 25.84
CA GLU A 321 -25.33 0.97 27.27
C GLU A 321 -24.99 -0.32 28.04
N GLU A 322 -25.32 -1.49 27.47
CA GLU A 322 -24.99 -2.81 28.04
C GLU A 322 -23.47 -2.99 28.22
N LEU A 323 -22.69 -2.53 27.24
CA LEU A 323 -21.22 -2.53 27.29
C LEU A 323 -20.64 -1.48 28.25
N GLY A 324 -21.46 -0.56 28.78
CA GLY A 324 -21.04 0.52 29.67
C GLY A 324 -20.16 1.56 28.99
N LEU A 325 -20.27 1.71 27.66
CA LEU A 325 -19.49 2.67 26.87
C LEU A 325 -20.13 4.06 26.99
N ALA A 326 -19.32 5.13 26.93
CA ALA A 326 -19.81 6.49 27.16
C ALA A 326 -20.37 7.15 25.90
N SER A 327 -19.95 6.70 24.72
CA SER A 327 -20.33 7.28 23.42
C SER A 327 -20.39 6.25 22.30
N LEU A 328 -20.97 6.62 21.16
CA LEU A 328 -20.94 5.81 19.94
C LEU A 328 -19.55 5.74 19.31
N SER A 329 -18.70 6.76 19.51
CA SER A 329 -17.28 6.71 19.13
C SER A 329 -16.52 5.64 19.92
N ASP A 330 -16.87 5.44 21.19
CA ASP A 330 -16.33 4.34 21.98
C ASP A 330 -16.84 2.99 21.48
N LEU A 331 -18.11 2.91 21.03
CA LEU A 331 -18.66 1.71 20.39
C LEU A 331 -17.95 1.39 19.07
N HIS A 332 -17.62 2.41 18.28
CA HIS A 332 -16.86 2.26 17.03
C HIS A 332 -15.48 1.65 17.30
N ALA A 333 -14.75 2.21 18.26
CA ALA A 333 -13.45 1.65 18.66
C ALA A 333 -13.57 0.26 19.30
N TRP A 334 -14.63 0.01 20.08
CA TRP A 334 -14.92 -1.33 20.62
C TRP A 334 -15.13 -2.35 19.51
N PHE A 335 -15.88 -1.99 18.46
CA PHE A 335 -16.14 -2.88 17.31
C PHE A 335 -14.84 -3.24 16.60
N LEU A 336 -14.00 -2.24 16.29
CA LEU A 336 -12.70 -2.46 15.68
C LEU A 336 -11.76 -3.26 16.59
N ARG A 337 -11.77 -2.99 17.89
CA ARG A 337 -11.02 -3.79 18.88
C ARG A 337 -11.47 -5.25 18.88
N ARG A 338 -12.77 -5.52 18.73
CA ARG A 338 -13.28 -6.89 18.68
C ARG A 338 -12.77 -7.63 17.44
N LEU A 339 -12.73 -6.97 16.27
CA LEU A 339 -12.11 -7.53 15.07
C LEU A 339 -10.60 -7.70 15.23
N ALA A 340 -9.92 -6.77 15.89
CA ALA A 340 -8.50 -6.90 16.21
C ALA A 340 -8.20 -8.09 17.13
N ASP A 341 -9.08 -8.39 18.10
CA ASP A 341 -8.96 -9.59 18.93
C ASP A 341 -9.12 -10.88 18.09
N VAL A 342 -10.09 -10.91 17.17
CA VAL A 342 -10.29 -12.02 16.21
C VAL A 342 -9.03 -12.24 15.38
N LEU A 343 -8.41 -11.17 14.86
CA LEU A 343 -7.17 -11.24 14.09
C LEU A 343 -5.99 -11.73 14.94
N ALA A 344 -5.86 -11.26 16.17
CA ALA A 344 -4.79 -11.67 17.07
C ALA A 344 -4.85 -13.16 17.42
N GLU A 345 -6.05 -13.73 17.58
CA GLU A 345 -6.27 -15.17 17.76
C GLU A 345 -5.77 -16.00 16.56
N ARG A 346 -5.67 -15.38 15.37
CA ARG A 346 -5.17 -15.97 14.12
C ARG A 346 -3.69 -15.66 13.84
N GLY A 347 -3.02 -14.98 14.77
CA GLY A 347 -1.62 -14.56 14.61
C GLY A 347 -1.41 -13.32 13.73
N SER A 348 -2.48 -12.58 13.44
CA SER A 348 -2.44 -11.35 12.65
C SER A 348 -2.59 -10.13 13.55
N ARG A 349 -1.83 -9.07 13.26
CA ARG A 349 -1.90 -7.79 13.96
C ARG A 349 -2.79 -6.82 13.18
N ALA A 350 -3.74 -6.19 13.85
CA ALA A 350 -4.66 -5.25 13.19
C ALA A 350 -3.96 -3.94 12.82
N VAL A 351 -4.36 -3.38 11.67
CA VAL A 351 -4.00 -2.04 11.21
C VAL A 351 -5.29 -1.25 10.99
N VAL A 352 -5.30 0.03 11.35
CA VAL A 352 -6.47 0.91 11.24
C VAL A 352 -6.07 2.29 10.72
N TRP A 353 -7.01 2.98 10.07
CA TRP A 353 -6.92 4.42 9.85
C TRP A 353 -7.09 5.17 11.18
N ASP A 354 -6.61 6.41 11.23
CA ASP A 354 -6.41 7.11 12.51
C ASP A 354 -7.69 7.57 13.22
N GLU A 355 -8.84 7.59 12.54
CA GLU A 355 -10.17 7.76 13.14
C GLU A 355 -10.44 6.75 14.25
N ALA A 356 -10.03 5.50 14.03
CA ALA A 356 -10.20 4.41 14.99
C ALA A 356 -9.47 4.68 16.31
N PHE A 357 -8.37 5.46 16.27
CA PHE A 357 -7.56 5.78 17.44
C PHE A 357 -8.20 6.83 18.36
N VAL A 358 -9.18 7.63 17.90
CA VAL A 358 -9.54 8.86 18.62
C VAL A 358 -10.11 8.62 20.02
N SER A 359 -10.84 7.51 20.26
CA SER A 359 -11.29 7.16 21.62
C SER A 359 -10.17 6.62 22.52
N GLY A 360 -9.03 6.23 21.94
CA GLY A 360 -7.91 5.60 22.63
C GLY A 360 -8.14 4.14 23.02
N MET A 361 -9.29 3.55 22.66
CA MET A 361 -9.73 2.22 23.12
C MET A 361 -9.35 1.05 22.19
N LEU A 362 -8.31 1.23 21.36
CA LEU A 362 -7.82 0.17 20.48
C LEU A 362 -7.16 -0.97 21.27
N ARG A 363 -7.02 -2.12 20.62
CA ARG A 363 -6.21 -3.22 21.16
C ARG A 363 -4.74 -2.75 21.26
N PRO A 364 -3.99 -3.01 22.36
CA PRO A 364 -2.66 -2.42 22.58
C PRO A 364 -1.60 -2.67 21.51
N ASP A 365 -1.73 -3.76 20.74
CA ASP A 365 -0.86 -4.06 19.60
C ASP A 365 -1.47 -3.57 18.27
N THR A 366 -2.49 -2.72 18.23
CA THR A 366 -2.97 -2.17 16.94
C THR A 366 -1.92 -1.25 16.33
N ILE A 367 -1.77 -1.27 15.01
CA ILE A 367 -0.95 -0.31 14.26
C ILE A 367 -1.87 0.79 13.70
N VAL A 368 -1.48 2.04 13.86
CA VAL A 368 -2.26 3.19 13.37
C VAL A 368 -1.63 3.78 12.10
N MET A 369 -2.45 4.03 11.08
CA MET A 369 -2.09 4.72 9.83
C MET A 369 -2.62 6.17 9.84
N PRO A 370 -1.82 7.14 10.37
CA PRO A 370 -2.16 8.56 10.40
C PRO A 370 -2.19 9.21 9.01
N TRP A 371 -3.36 9.19 8.36
CA TRP A 371 -3.58 9.82 7.07
C TRP A 371 -3.93 11.31 7.19
N ARG A 372 -4.52 11.72 8.32
CA ARG A 372 -4.94 13.12 8.55
C ARG A 372 -3.79 14.04 8.96
N GLY A 373 -2.61 13.48 9.22
CA GLY A 373 -1.37 14.25 9.39
C GLY A 373 -0.45 13.75 10.50
N MET A 374 0.73 14.36 10.58
CA MET A 374 1.75 14.02 11.57
C MET A 374 1.33 14.33 13.02
N GLY A 375 0.33 15.21 13.22
CA GLY A 375 -0.17 15.56 14.55
C GLY A 375 -0.86 14.38 15.25
N VAL A 376 -1.73 13.65 14.55
CA VAL A 376 -2.36 12.42 15.08
C VAL A 376 -1.36 11.27 15.16
N ALA A 377 -0.38 11.21 14.24
CA ALA A 377 0.73 10.25 14.32
C ALA A 377 1.50 10.37 15.64
N LEU A 378 1.84 11.60 16.05
CA LEU A 378 2.54 11.88 17.29
C LEU A 378 1.71 11.43 18.51
N ARG A 379 0.41 11.74 18.54
CA ARG A 379 -0.49 11.33 19.63
C ARG A 379 -0.63 9.81 19.75
N ALA A 380 -0.72 9.10 18.62
CA ALA A 380 -0.77 7.64 18.61
C ALA A 380 0.54 7.03 19.15
N ALA A 381 1.70 7.55 18.72
CA ALA A 381 2.99 7.13 19.24
C ALA A 381 3.17 7.43 20.74
N GLU A 382 2.70 8.59 21.21
CA GLU A 382 2.67 8.96 22.64
C GLU A 382 1.79 8.02 23.47
N ALA A 383 0.68 7.57 22.91
CA ALA A 383 -0.21 6.58 23.52
C ALA A 383 0.35 5.14 23.46
N GLY A 384 1.52 4.93 22.85
CA GLY A 384 2.24 3.66 22.82
C GLY A 384 1.89 2.75 21.63
N TYR A 385 1.11 3.23 20.67
CA TYR A 385 0.83 2.49 19.43
C TYR A 385 1.99 2.62 18.46
N ASP A 386 2.19 1.59 17.66
CA ASP A 386 3.09 1.67 16.52
C ASP A 386 2.37 2.37 15.36
N VAL A 387 3.11 3.17 14.58
CA VAL A 387 2.56 4.00 13.51
C VAL A 387 3.23 3.72 12.17
N VAL A 388 2.45 3.79 11.10
CA VAL A 388 2.95 3.81 9.72
C VAL A 388 2.53 5.13 9.08
N GLN A 389 3.50 5.97 8.73
CA GLN A 389 3.18 7.30 8.20
C GLN A 389 2.50 7.20 6.83
N THR A 390 1.30 7.75 6.75
CA THR A 390 0.45 7.79 5.55
C THR A 390 -0.20 9.16 5.29
N PRO A 391 0.36 10.32 5.70
CA PRO A 391 -0.37 11.58 5.61
C PRO A 391 -0.73 11.93 4.16
N VAL A 392 -1.91 12.55 3.94
CA VAL A 392 -2.35 13.02 2.61
C VAL A 392 -1.24 13.75 1.89
N SER A 393 -0.62 14.71 2.55
CA SER A 393 0.60 15.33 2.08
C SER A 393 1.82 14.80 2.84
N PRO A 394 2.85 14.25 2.18
CA PRO A 394 3.01 14.14 0.72
C PRO A 394 2.72 12.72 0.18
N LEU A 395 1.95 11.87 0.86
CA LEU A 395 1.89 10.43 0.52
C LEU A 395 0.62 9.95 -0.20
N TYR A 396 -0.33 10.82 -0.56
CA TYR A 396 -1.45 10.46 -1.44
C TYR A 396 -1.09 10.73 -2.90
N PHE A 397 -0.85 9.67 -3.66
CA PHE A 397 -0.37 9.75 -5.05
C PHE A 397 -1.50 9.80 -6.08
N ASP A 398 -2.74 9.65 -5.65
CA ASP A 398 -3.96 10.02 -6.39
C ASP A 398 -4.10 11.54 -6.61
N TYR A 399 -3.31 12.35 -5.91
CA TYR A 399 -3.11 13.78 -6.19
C TYR A 399 -2.17 13.95 -7.39
N ALA A 400 -2.37 15.01 -8.19
CA ALA A 400 -1.48 15.28 -9.31
C ALA A 400 -0.07 15.68 -8.83
N GLU A 401 0.90 15.60 -9.74
CA GLU A 401 2.31 15.91 -9.44
C GLU A 401 2.70 17.32 -9.93
N ALA A 402 1.78 18.04 -10.56
CA ALA A 402 1.94 19.46 -10.88
C ALA A 402 0.60 20.18 -10.95
N ALA A 403 0.62 21.48 -10.67
CA ALA A 403 -0.53 22.36 -10.85
C ALA A 403 -0.66 22.77 -12.33
N SER A 404 -0.95 21.79 -13.20
CA SER A 404 -1.05 21.98 -14.65
C SER A 404 -2.33 21.38 -15.21
N GLU A 405 -2.99 22.10 -16.12
CA GLU A 405 -4.17 21.59 -16.85
C GLU A 405 -3.82 20.41 -17.77
N ASP A 406 -2.55 20.22 -18.11
CA ASP A 406 -2.08 19.07 -18.89
C ASP A 406 -2.08 17.76 -18.08
N GLU A 407 -2.11 17.82 -16.74
CA GLU A 407 -2.21 16.62 -15.90
C GLU A 407 -3.46 15.80 -16.20
N PRO A 408 -3.42 14.47 -16.00
CA PRO A 408 -4.65 13.68 -15.94
C PRO A 408 -5.54 14.11 -14.77
N LEU A 409 -6.82 13.75 -14.86
CA LEU A 409 -7.78 13.95 -13.76
C LEU A 409 -7.18 13.42 -12.45
N ALA A 410 -7.27 14.22 -11.40
CA ALA A 410 -6.79 13.89 -10.06
C ALA A 410 -7.82 14.38 -9.05
N ILE A 411 -7.82 13.76 -7.87
CA ILE A 411 -8.68 14.22 -6.76
C ILE A 411 -8.17 15.53 -6.17
N GLY A 412 -6.85 15.67 -6.06
CA GLY A 412 -6.17 16.81 -5.46
C GLY A 412 -5.11 17.44 -6.36
N GLU A 413 -4.57 18.58 -5.92
CA GLU A 413 -3.66 19.41 -6.70
C GLU A 413 -2.25 18.83 -6.81
N THR A 414 -1.29 19.21 -5.97
CA THR A 414 0.13 18.94 -6.25
C THR A 414 0.84 18.30 -5.07
N THR A 415 1.38 17.11 -5.32
CA THR A 415 2.34 16.41 -4.49
C THR A 415 3.47 15.97 -5.39
N THR A 416 4.64 16.61 -5.28
CA THR A 416 5.78 16.40 -6.18
C THR A 416 6.71 15.31 -5.68
N VAL A 417 7.63 14.86 -6.55
CA VAL A 417 8.77 14.01 -6.15
C VAL A 417 9.60 14.67 -5.05
N ALA A 418 9.79 16.00 -5.11
CA ALA A 418 10.57 16.74 -4.12
C ALA A 418 9.89 16.77 -2.75
N ASP A 419 8.55 16.89 -2.70
CA ASP A 419 7.80 16.84 -1.45
C ASP A 419 7.95 15.48 -0.76
N VAL A 420 7.89 14.39 -1.54
CA VAL A 420 8.11 13.03 -1.03
C VAL A 420 9.57 12.84 -0.58
N ALA A 421 10.54 13.30 -1.37
CA ALA A 421 11.96 13.20 -1.03
C ALA A 421 12.35 13.99 0.22
N ALA A 422 11.63 15.07 0.51
CA ALA A 422 11.80 15.91 1.71
C ALA A 422 11.06 15.38 2.94
N PHE A 423 10.21 14.36 2.78
CA PHE A 423 9.44 13.80 3.89
C PHE A 423 10.36 13.08 4.89
N ASP A 424 10.18 13.40 6.17
CA ASP A 424 10.83 12.68 7.27
C ASP A 424 9.78 11.90 8.07
N PRO A 425 9.72 10.56 7.92
CA PRO A 425 8.74 9.74 8.63
C PRO A 425 8.88 9.78 10.16
N ALA A 426 10.07 10.08 10.68
CA ALA A 426 10.36 10.05 12.11
C ALA A 426 11.26 11.23 12.50
N PRO A 427 10.71 12.47 12.53
CA PRO A 427 11.49 13.68 12.64
C PRO A 427 12.21 13.83 13.98
N GLU A 428 13.36 14.49 13.96
CA GLU A 428 14.18 14.74 15.16
C GLU A 428 13.46 15.56 16.23
N SER A 429 12.39 16.29 15.85
CA SER A 429 11.53 17.02 16.78
C SER A 429 10.73 16.11 17.73
N TRP A 430 10.55 14.83 17.38
CA TRP A 430 9.95 13.83 18.26
C TRP A 430 10.98 13.34 19.28
N THR A 431 10.55 12.69 20.35
CA THR A 431 11.44 12.01 21.29
C THR A 431 11.93 10.68 20.70
N ALA A 432 13.00 10.10 21.26
CA ALA A 432 13.51 8.80 20.81
C ALA A 432 12.45 7.69 20.91
N GLY A 433 11.73 7.62 22.04
CA GLY A 433 10.66 6.62 22.22
C GLY A 433 9.49 6.79 21.24
N GLN A 434 9.14 8.03 20.88
CA GLN A 434 8.13 8.27 19.84
C GLN A 434 8.62 7.83 18.46
N ARG A 435 9.90 8.08 18.12
CA ARG A 435 10.48 7.64 16.83
C ARG A 435 10.59 6.12 16.74
N GLU A 436 10.87 5.42 17.83
CA GLU A 436 10.92 3.95 17.87
C GLU A 436 9.57 3.30 17.53
N ARG A 437 8.46 4.02 17.72
CA ARG A 437 7.11 3.58 17.33
C ARG A 437 6.83 3.72 15.84
N VAL A 438 7.65 4.46 15.08
CA VAL A 438 7.46 4.62 13.64
C VAL A 438 8.00 3.39 12.92
N LEU A 439 7.10 2.53 12.44
CA LEU A 439 7.48 1.34 11.68
C LEU A 439 7.97 1.67 10.28
N GLY A 440 7.52 2.80 9.72
CA GLY A 440 7.93 3.32 8.44
C GLY A 440 6.86 4.19 7.77
N ALA A 441 6.78 4.11 6.44
CA ALA A 441 5.90 4.96 5.63
C ALA A 441 5.31 4.20 4.43
N GLN A 442 4.20 4.71 3.91
CA GLN A 442 3.46 4.12 2.79
C GLN A 442 2.78 5.21 1.95
N PHE A 443 2.81 5.07 0.62
CA PHE A 443 2.04 5.93 -0.29
C PHE A 443 0.72 5.28 -0.71
N GLN A 444 -0.27 6.12 -0.98
CA GLN A 444 -1.66 5.74 -1.20
C GLN A 444 -2.03 5.98 -2.66
N LEU A 445 -2.61 4.96 -3.30
CA LEU A 445 -3.24 5.09 -4.62
C LEU A 445 -4.73 4.80 -4.50
N TRP A 446 -5.50 5.83 -4.14
CA TRP A 446 -6.96 5.79 -4.22
C TRP A 446 -7.42 5.91 -5.67
N SER A 447 -8.37 5.07 -6.07
CA SER A 447 -8.58 4.76 -7.49
C SER A 447 -9.80 5.42 -8.12
N GLU A 448 -10.43 6.44 -7.51
CA GLU A 448 -11.59 7.15 -8.10
C GLU A 448 -11.30 7.67 -9.51
N TYR A 449 -10.07 8.12 -9.75
CA TYR A 449 -9.62 8.64 -11.04
C TYR A 449 -8.45 7.83 -11.64
N LEU A 450 -8.22 6.60 -11.17
CA LEU A 450 -7.19 5.68 -11.68
C LEU A 450 -7.85 4.43 -12.28
N PRO A 451 -8.42 4.52 -13.49
CA PRO A 451 -9.28 3.45 -14.03
C PRO A 451 -8.51 2.19 -14.48
N ASP A 452 -7.18 2.28 -14.65
CA ASP A 452 -6.37 1.19 -15.17
C ASP A 452 -4.90 1.25 -14.71
N GLY A 453 -4.14 0.21 -15.05
CA GLY A 453 -2.72 0.07 -14.69
C GLY A 453 -1.81 1.18 -15.23
N ARG A 454 -2.18 1.85 -16.35
CA ARG A 454 -1.41 2.98 -16.89
C ARG A 454 -1.59 4.21 -16.01
N ALA A 455 -2.83 4.48 -15.58
CA ALA A 455 -3.11 5.59 -14.67
C ALA A 455 -2.42 5.37 -13.31
N VAL A 456 -2.43 4.13 -12.82
CA VAL A 456 -1.69 3.70 -11.61
C VAL A 456 -0.20 3.96 -11.77
N ASP A 457 0.43 3.53 -12.88
CA ASP A 457 1.85 3.78 -13.12
C ASP A 457 2.20 5.26 -13.14
N TYR A 458 1.41 6.04 -13.87
CA TYR A 458 1.62 7.47 -14.02
C TYR A 458 1.56 8.21 -12.68
N ARG A 459 0.65 7.80 -11.80
CA ARG A 459 0.53 8.38 -10.47
C ARG A 459 1.59 7.87 -9.50
N ALA A 460 1.90 6.59 -9.53
CA ALA A 460 2.81 5.98 -8.58
C ALA A 460 4.26 6.42 -8.83
N TRP A 461 4.69 6.50 -10.10
CA TRP A 461 6.09 6.64 -10.46
C TRP A 461 6.33 7.96 -11.22
N PRO A 462 7.41 8.70 -10.92
CA PRO A 462 8.58 8.30 -10.11
C PRO A 462 8.51 8.63 -8.61
N ARG A 463 7.39 9.17 -8.08
CA ARG A 463 7.27 9.49 -6.64
C ARG A 463 7.51 8.29 -5.72
N GLY A 464 7.11 7.09 -6.14
CA GLY A 464 7.38 5.83 -5.42
C GLY A 464 8.87 5.53 -5.25
N CYS A 465 9.73 6.00 -6.16
CA CYS A 465 11.19 5.89 -6.01
C CYS A 465 11.69 6.77 -4.86
N ALA A 466 11.11 7.97 -4.69
CA ALA A 466 11.43 8.85 -3.58
C ALA A 466 10.97 8.26 -2.24
N LEU A 467 9.77 7.69 -2.17
CA LEU A 467 9.34 7.00 -0.95
C LEU A 467 10.26 5.83 -0.62
N ALA A 468 10.62 5.01 -1.62
CA ALA A 468 11.49 3.88 -1.41
C ALA A 468 12.85 4.29 -0.83
N GLU A 469 13.44 5.36 -1.36
CA GLU A 469 14.67 5.96 -0.84
C GLU A 469 14.50 6.44 0.61
N VAL A 470 13.46 7.23 0.88
CA VAL A 470 13.18 7.76 2.23
C VAL A 470 12.93 6.63 3.23
N ALA A 471 12.17 5.62 2.86
CA ALA A 471 11.81 4.51 3.74
C ALA A 471 12.96 3.51 3.95
N TRP A 472 13.90 3.42 3.01
CA TRP A 472 15.08 2.56 3.13
C TRP A 472 16.25 3.27 3.79
N SER A 473 16.67 4.41 3.25
CA SER A 473 17.86 5.15 3.66
C SER A 473 17.57 6.18 4.76
N GLY A 474 16.30 6.50 4.98
CA GLY A 474 15.83 7.45 5.99
C GLY A 474 15.76 8.90 5.54
N SER A 475 16.32 9.23 4.39
CA SER A 475 16.18 10.51 3.72
C SER A 475 16.60 10.30 2.27
N ALA A 476 16.18 11.18 1.37
CA ALA A 476 16.65 11.12 -0.01
C ALA A 476 18.15 11.46 -0.16
N GLY A 477 18.67 12.31 0.73
CA GLY A 477 20.06 12.72 0.76
C GLY A 477 20.52 13.50 -0.49
N PRO A 478 21.78 13.95 -0.52
CA PRO A 478 22.33 14.66 -1.67
C PRO A 478 22.39 13.79 -2.92
N GLY A 479 22.14 14.39 -4.09
CA GLY A 479 22.28 13.73 -5.39
C GLY A 479 21.16 12.75 -5.74
N PHE A 480 20.07 12.70 -4.97
CA PHE A 480 18.88 11.91 -5.28
C PHE A 480 18.37 12.18 -6.71
N ASP A 481 18.18 13.44 -7.10
CA ASP A 481 17.64 13.80 -8.42
C ASP A 481 18.47 13.22 -9.58
N SER A 482 19.81 13.26 -9.47
CA SER A 482 20.71 12.71 -10.48
C SER A 482 20.64 11.18 -10.54
N ARG A 483 20.48 10.51 -9.38
CA ARG A 483 20.29 9.05 -9.34
C ARG A 483 18.92 8.68 -9.90
N LEU A 484 17.88 9.45 -9.61
CA LEU A 484 16.55 9.26 -10.17
C LEU A 484 16.56 9.40 -11.68
N GLU A 485 17.18 10.45 -12.22
CA GLU A 485 17.32 10.64 -13.67
C GLU A 485 17.97 9.42 -14.35
N GLY A 486 19.04 8.87 -13.78
CA GLY A 486 19.65 7.63 -14.27
C GLY A 486 18.73 6.41 -14.15
N HIS A 487 17.98 6.32 -13.06
CA HIS A 487 17.07 5.20 -12.79
C HIS A 487 15.85 5.15 -13.71
N LEU A 488 15.41 6.27 -14.30
CA LEU A 488 14.25 6.31 -15.20
C LEU A 488 14.41 5.36 -16.40
N GLY A 489 15.64 5.14 -16.89
CA GLY A 489 15.92 4.18 -17.96
C GLY A 489 15.57 2.73 -17.58
N ARG A 490 15.67 2.37 -16.30
CA ARG A 490 15.23 1.07 -15.78
C ARG A 490 13.71 0.96 -15.76
N LEU A 491 13.00 2.02 -15.36
CA LEU A 491 11.54 2.07 -15.42
C LEU A 491 11.03 1.94 -16.87
N ASP A 492 11.66 2.64 -17.81
CA ASP A 492 11.40 2.48 -19.25
C ASP A 492 11.63 1.03 -19.72
N ALA A 493 12.71 0.38 -19.26
CA ALA A 493 13.02 -1.01 -19.60
C ALA A 493 12.03 -2.02 -19.02
N MET A 494 11.45 -1.72 -17.85
CA MET A 494 10.35 -2.49 -17.24
C MET A 494 8.99 -2.22 -17.90
N GLY A 495 8.88 -1.16 -18.71
CA GLY A 495 7.62 -0.75 -19.32
C GLY A 495 6.67 -0.03 -18.36
N VAL A 496 7.20 0.63 -17.33
CA VAL A 496 6.41 1.44 -16.39
C VAL A 496 6.02 2.75 -17.08
N GLU A 497 4.74 3.07 -17.12
CA GLU A 497 4.23 4.30 -17.74
C GLU A 497 4.26 5.52 -16.80
N TYR A 498 5.42 5.74 -16.17
CA TYR A 498 5.66 6.79 -15.19
C TYR A 498 5.41 8.20 -15.76
N ARG A 499 5.23 9.17 -14.87
CA ARG A 499 5.13 10.60 -15.22
C ARG A 499 6.50 11.19 -15.56
N PRO A 500 6.72 11.71 -16.79
CA PRO A 500 7.98 12.36 -17.13
C PRO A 500 8.15 13.70 -16.41
N ALA A 501 9.40 14.05 -16.07
CA ALA A 501 9.72 15.35 -15.45
C ALA A 501 9.29 16.56 -16.31
N ALA A 502 9.29 16.40 -17.63
CA ALA A 502 8.82 17.42 -18.58
C ALA A 502 7.27 17.54 -18.65
N GLY A 503 6.53 16.74 -17.89
CA GLY A 503 5.08 16.65 -17.91
C GLY A 503 4.53 15.48 -18.72
N PRO A 504 3.20 15.27 -18.70
CA PRO A 504 2.55 14.15 -19.38
C PRO A 504 2.79 14.13 -20.90
N ARG A 505 3.12 12.94 -21.41
CA ARG A 505 3.13 12.63 -22.85
C ARG A 505 1.71 12.79 -23.43
N PRO A 506 1.53 12.97 -24.75
CA PRO A 506 0.20 13.23 -25.33
C PRO A 506 -0.91 12.26 -24.91
N TRP A 507 -0.61 10.98 -24.72
CA TRP A 507 -1.56 9.96 -24.28
C TRP A 507 -1.72 9.82 -22.76
N GLN A 508 -0.93 10.56 -21.97
CA GLN A 508 -1.01 10.63 -20.51
C GLN A 508 -1.79 11.89 -20.03
N ARG A 509 -2.12 12.81 -20.93
CA ARG A 509 -2.83 14.06 -20.59
C ARG A 509 -4.30 13.80 -20.27
N GLY A 510 -4.89 14.63 -19.40
CA GLY A 510 -6.26 14.51 -18.89
C GLY A 510 -7.43 14.71 -19.87
N GLY A 511 -7.20 14.71 -21.18
CA GLY A 511 -8.27 14.96 -22.15
C GLY A 511 -8.95 16.33 -21.96
N SER A 512 -10.13 16.51 -22.55
CA SER A 512 -10.91 17.75 -22.48
C SER A 512 -12.22 17.57 -21.68
N GLY A 513 -12.88 18.69 -21.35
CA GLY A 513 -14.17 18.66 -20.67
C GLY A 513 -14.07 18.17 -19.22
N ARG A 514 -14.84 17.13 -18.88
CA ARG A 514 -14.96 16.64 -17.48
C ARG A 514 -13.73 15.88 -16.98
N ARG A 515 -12.93 15.33 -17.90
CA ARG A 515 -11.70 14.60 -17.58
C ARG A 515 -10.47 15.51 -17.42
N ALA A 516 -10.56 16.76 -17.88
CA ALA A 516 -9.46 17.71 -17.77
C ALA A 516 -9.11 17.95 -16.29
N HIS A 517 -7.82 18.01 -15.96
CA HIS A 517 -7.38 18.42 -14.63
C HIS A 517 -7.69 19.91 -14.40
N ARG A 518 -7.94 20.30 -13.14
CA ARG A 518 -8.28 21.68 -12.78
C ARG A 518 -7.41 22.11 -11.60
N PRO A 519 -6.24 22.72 -11.88
CA PRO A 519 -5.37 23.26 -10.85
C PRO A 519 -6.12 24.20 -9.90
N GLY A 520 -5.75 24.23 -8.62
CA GLY A 520 -6.37 25.08 -7.59
C GLY A 520 -7.78 24.68 -7.13
N ALA A 521 -8.40 23.65 -7.69
CA ALA A 521 -9.75 23.23 -7.27
C ALA A 521 -9.77 22.58 -5.87
N VAL A 522 -8.71 21.85 -5.52
CA VAL A 522 -8.51 21.20 -4.22
C VAL A 522 -7.08 21.46 -3.77
N SER A 523 -6.89 22.50 -2.95
CA SER A 523 -5.58 22.89 -2.42
C SER A 523 -5.10 21.90 -1.36
N VAL A 524 -3.86 21.43 -1.48
CA VAL A 524 -3.24 20.54 -0.49
C VAL A 524 -3.13 21.22 0.88
N GLU A 525 -2.71 22.49 0.91
CA GLU A 525 -2.60 23.26 2.16
C GLU A 525 -3.95 23.39 2.87
N ALA A 526 -5.00 23.77 2.13
CA ALA A 526 -6.34 23.90 2.68
C ALA A 526 -6.89 22.54 3.19
N THR A 527 -6.59 21.46 2.45
CA THR A 527 -6.96 20.10 2.84
C THR A 527 -6.27 19.71 4.14
N MET A 528 -4.94 19.84 4.22
CA MET A 528 -4.18 19.47 5.43
C MET A 528 -4.61 20.28 6.65
N LYS A 529 -4.86 21.58 6.48
CA LYS A 529 -5.39 22.41 7.56
C LYS A 529 -6.73 21.88 8.08
N ARG A 530 -7.64 21.52 7.17
CA ARG A 530 -8.95 20.98 7.51
C ARG A 530 -8.84 19.63 8.23
N LEU A 531 -8.00 18.73 7.72
CA LEU A 531 -7.76 17.42 8.32
C LEU A 531 -7.24 17.56 9.76
N GLU A 532 -6.25 18.42 9.98
CA GLU A 532 -5.71 18.67 11.32
C GLU A 532 -6.81 19.15 12.28
N GLU A 533 -7.63 20.13 11.87
CA GLU A 533 -8.77 20.63 12.66
C GLU A 533 -9.75 19.51 13.06
N LEU A 534 -10.05 18.59 12.14
CA LEU A 534 -10.96 17.46 12.38
C LEU A 534 -10.43 16.49 13.43
N THR A 535 -9.11 16.30 13.49
CA THR A 535 -8.51 15.37 14.46
C THR A 535 -8.69 15.78 15.93
N HIS A 536 -9.11 17.03 16.18
CA HIS A 536 -9.37 17.58 17.52
C HIS A 536 -10.86 17.64 17.88
N LEU A 537 -11.75 17.24 16.97
CA LEU A 537 -13.19 17.21 17.24
C LEU A 537 -13.59 15.94 18.02
N ALA A 538 -14.59 16.06 18.89
CA ALA A 538 -15.14 14.92 19.63
C ALA A 538 -15.80 13.87 18.71
N ASP A 539 -16.25 14.30 17.53
CA ASP A 539 -16.89 13.49 16.49
C ASP A 539 -15.95 13.35 15.27
N SER A 540 -14.65 13.16 15.52
CA SER A 540 -13.62 13.08 14.48
C SER A 540 -13.74 11.86 13.57
N THR A 541 -14.64 10.92 13.84
CA THR A 541 -15.01 9.85 12.89
C THR A 541 -15.78 10.40 11.68
N ARG A 542 -16.33 11.62 11.79
CA ARG A 542 -17.11 12.25 10.72
C ARG A 542 -16.25 12.57 9.48
N PRO A 543 -16.90 12.54 8.29
CA PRO A 543 -16.32 12.87 7.00
C PRO A 543 -15.33 14.04 6.98
N SER A 544 -14.21 13.86 6.28
CA SER A 544 -13.16 14.88 6.15
C SER A 544 -13.52 16.09 5.27
N MET A 545 -14.71 16.06 4.67
CA MET A 545 -14.98 16.66 3.35
C MET A 545 -15.87 17.90 3.32
#